data_AF-A0A150AG06-F1
#
_entry.id   AF-A0A150AG06-F1
#
_cell.length_a   1.000
_cell.length_b   1.000
_cell.length_c   1.000
_cell.angle_alpha   90.00
_cell.angle_beta   90.00
_cell.angle_gamma   90.00
#
_symmetry.space_group_name_H-M   'P 1'
#
loop_
_entity.id
_entity.type
_entity.pdbx_description
1 polymer ?
#
loop_
_entity_poly.entity_id
_entity_poly.type
_entity_poly.pdbx_seq_one_letter_code
_entity_poly.pdbx_strand_id
1 'polypeptide(L)'
;MITGSELITLVRDADFFNEMQTLKKDFLKVDPAFMDLSDDDFISIILITPSIGIALANGSVSHYEEITLRRKARKLSRRSFFQKNDPLAPALKYLSYNFSEWENRFYKLIKLTMHSSLKENNVVLETLKNPESLTGDLKRDILNAPFIFVKFISFLFMEEDDDLLNERAITEVELEKIKEIGAALEIDNVPIFNAFCESFVVRSGSLID
;
A
#
# COMPACT_ATOMS: atom_id res chain seq x y z
N MET A 1 8.55 6.81 -4.06
CA MET A 1 7.27 6.22 -4.47
C MET A 1 7.61 5.16 -5.50
N ILE A 2 6.84 4.09 -5.57
CA ILE A 2 6.97 3.13 -6.68
C ILE A 2 6.49 3.85 -7.95
N THR A 3 7.35 3.89 -8.97
CA THR A 3 7.02 4.46 -10.28
C THR A 3 6.29 3.43 -11.14
N GLY A 4 5.55 3.89 -12.16
CA GLY A 4 4.89 2.98 -13.10
C GLY A 4 5.84 2.03 -13.84
N SER A 5 7.11 2.40 -14.05
CA SER A 5 8.14 1.52 -14.62
C SER A 5 8.59 0.43 -13.65
N GLU A 6 8.81 0.79 -12.38
CA GLU A 6 9.18 -0.17 -11.34
C GLU A 6 8.03 -1.12 -11.05
N LEU A 7 6.80 -0.62 -11.10
CA LEU A 7 5.60 -1.44 -10.97
C LEU A 7 5.57 -2.58 -11.97
N ILE A 8 5.85 -2.30 -13.26
CA ILE A 8 5.94 -3.35 -14.28
C ILE A 8 6.98 -4.39 -13.92
N THR A 9 8.12 -3.98 -13.40
CA THR A 9 9.17 -4.94 -13.01
C THR A 9 8.71 -5.80 -11.85
N LEU A 10 8.04 -5.22 -10.86
CA LEU A 10 7.55 -5.94 -9.67
C LEU A 10 6.43 -6.93 -10.00
N VAL A 11 5.58 -6.62 -10.98
CA VAL A 11 4.41 -7.45 -11.36
C VAL A 11 4.68 -8.40 -12.53
N ARG A 12 5.94 -8.53 -12.98
CA ARG A 12 6.35 -9.47 -14.05
C ARG A 12 6.38 -10.93 -13.62
N ASP A 13 6.20 -11.20 -12.34
CA ASP A 13 6.09 -12.55 -11.81
C ASP A 13 4.84 -13.26 -12.35
N ALA A 14 5.03 -14.48 -12.86
CA ALA A 14 3.95 -15.23 -13.51
C ALA A 14 2.87 -15.66 -12.51
N ASP A 15 3.25 -15.99 -11.27
CA ASP A 15 2.31 -16.37 -10.23
C ASP A 15 1.45 -15.17 -9.82
N PHE A 16 2.08 -14.00 -9.66
CA PHE A 16 1.37 -12.74 -9.43
C PHE A 16 0.38 -12.44 -10.55
N PHE A 17 0.82 -12.52 -11.81
CA PHE A 17 -0.04 -12.20 -12.94
C PHE A 17 -1.27 -13.11 -13.01
N ASN A 18 -1.10 -14.41 -12.78
CA ASN A 18 -2.20 -15.38 -12.79
C ASN A 18 -3.22 -15.15 -11.67
N GLU A 19 -2.73 -14.91 -10.44
CA GLU A 19 -3.59 -14.58 -9.30
C GLU A 19 -4.31 -13.24 -9.50
N MET A 20 -3.60 -12.24 -10.04
CA MET A 20 -4.17 -10.92 -10.37
C MET A 20 -5.28 -11.03 -11.41
N GLN A 21 -5.07 -11.78 -12.50
CA GLN A 21 -6.09 -11.96 -13.54
C GLN A 21 -7.33 -12.69 -13.02
N THR A 22 -7.15 -13.66 -12.10
CA THR A 22 -8.26 -14.33 -11.44
C THR A 22 -9.07 -13.35 -10.60
N LEU A 23 -8.39 -12.56 -9.77
CA LEU A 23 -9.03 -11.58 -8.91
C LEU A 23 -9.72 -10.47 -9.71
N LYS A 24 -9.09 -10.02 -10.80
CA LYS A 24 -9.64 -9.03 -11.73
C LYS A 24 -10.95 -9.52 -12.33
N LYS A 25 -11.01 -10.76 -12.80
CA LYS A 25 -12.24 -11.33 -13.37
C LYS A 25 -13.40 -11.28 -12.38
N ASP A 26 -13.14 -11.50 -11.10
CA ASP A 26 -14.19 -11.40 -10.09
C ASP A 26 -14.59 -9.95 -9.84
N PHE A 27 -13.62 -9.04 -9.77
CA PHE A 27 -13.88 -7.61 -9.57
C PHE A 27 -14.70 -7.01 -10.72
N LEU A 28 -14.38 -7.38 -11.96
CA LEU A 28 -15.09 -6.90 -13.16
C LEU A 28 -16.56 -7.36 -13.25
N LYS A 29 -16.94 -8.44 -12.56
CA LYS A 29 -18.34 -8.94 -12.54
C LYS A 29 -19.26 -8.09 -11.66
N VAL A 30 -18.68 -7.29 -10.76
CA VAL A 30 -19.43 -6.51 -9.77
C VAL A 30 -20.26 -5.40 -10.44
N ASP A 31 -19.63 -4.61 -11.31
CA ASP A 31 -20.26 -3.46 -11.93
C ASP A 31 -19.83 -3.35 -13.41
N PRO A 32 -20.78 -3.21 -14.36
CA PRO A 32 -20.48 -2.94 -15.77
C PRO A 32 -19.52 -1.75 -16.00
N ALA A 33 -19.54 -0.73 -15.13
CA ALA A 33 -18.64 0.42 -15.21
C ALA A 33 -17.15 0.05 -15.05
N PHE A 34 -16.86 -1.15 -14.53
CA PHE A 34 -15.50 -1.63 -14.34
C PHE A 34 -14.93 -2.31 -15.59
N MET A 35 -15.75 -2.66 -16.59
CA MET A 35 -15.33 -3.44 -17.76
C MET A 35 -14.12 -2.86 -18.50
N ASP A 36 -13.96 -1.53 -18.48
CA ASP A 36 -12.87 -0.82 -19.14
C ASP A 36 -11.59 -0.70 -18.30
N LEU A 37 -11.54 -1.24 -17.07
CA LEU A 37 -10.34 -1.24 -16.23
C LEU A 37 -9.22 -2.02 -16.91
N SER A 38 -8.10 -1.32 -17.18
CA SER A 38 -6.88 -1.96 -17.65
C SER A 38 -6.20 -2.78 -16.56
N ASP A 39 -5.20 -3.59 -16.91
CA ASP A 39 -4.40 -4.31 -15.92
C ASP A 39 -3.64 -3.32 -15.01
N ASP A 40 -3.09 -2.25 -15.59
CA ASP A 40 -2.43 -1.18 -14.84
C ASP A 40 -3.39 -0.48 -13.86
N ASP A 41 -4.62 -0.19 -14.29
CA ASP A 41 -5.64 0.39 -13.39
C ASP A 41 -5.93 -0.58 -12.22
N PHE A 42 -6.11 -1.86 -12.50
CA PHE A 42 -6.44 -2.85 -11.48
C PHE A 42 -5.28 -3.09 -10.51
N ILE A 43 -4.04 -3.16 -11.01
CA ILE A 43 -2.84 -3.22 -10.17
C ILE A 43 -2.75 -1.97 -9.29
N SER A 44 -3.08 -0.80 -9.82
CA SER A 44 -3.10 0.44 -9.03
C SER A 44 -4.11 0.36 -7.88
N ILE A 45 -5.31 -0.19 -8.12
CA ILE A 45 -6.33 -0.42 -7.08
C ILE A 45 -5.79 -1.35 -6.00
N ILE A 46 -5.23 -2.50 -6.39
CA ILE A 46 -4.61 -3.47 -5.46
C ILE A 46 -3.59 -2.74 -4.58
N LEU A 47 -2.66 -2.03 -5.20
CA LEU A 47 -1.55 -1.39 -4.51
C LEU A 47 -1.93 -0.24 -3.58
N ILE A 48 -3.00 0.50 -3.86
CA ILE A 48 -3.46 1.55 -2.93
C ILE A 48 -4.37 1.04 -1.82
N THR A 49 -4.73 -0.24 -1.82
CA THR A 49 -5.62 -0.85 -0.81
C THR A 49 -5.15 -0.61 0.64
N PRO A 50 -3.84 -0.68 0.99
CA PRO A 50 -3.37 -0.29 2.32
C PRO A 50 -3.74 1.14 2.71
N SER A 51 -3.54 2.09 1.80
CA SER A 51 -3.88 3.50 2.05
C SER A 51 -5.38 3.72 2.20
N ILE A 52 -6.22 2.97 1.46
CA ILE A 52 -7.67 2.98 1.66
C ILE A 52 -8.03 2.43 3.05
N GLY A 53 -7.40 1.33 3.45
CA GLY A 53 -7.63 0.73 4.76
C GLY A 53 -7.30 1.66 5.93
N ILE A 54 -6.18 2.39 5.82
CA ILE A 54 -5.77 3.39 6.82
C ILE A 54 -6.78 4.55 6.87
N ALA A 55 -7.16 5.12 5.73
CA ALA A 55 -8.15 6.20 5.68
C ALA A 55 -9.52 5.75 6.24
N LEU A 56 -9.91 4.50 5.99
CA LEU A 56 -11.14 3.91 6.54
C LEU A 56 -11.05 3.56 8.03
N ALA A 57 -9.88 3.54 8.65
CA ALA A 57 -9.72 3.17 10.06
C ALA A 57 -10.49 4.10 11.01
N ASN A 58 -10.68 5.37 10.61
CA ASN A 58 -11.50 6.34 11.32
C ASN A 58 -13.02 6.20 11.05
N GLY A 59 -13.45 5.16 10.32
CA GLY A 59 -14.85 4.85 10.00
C GLY A 59 -15.40 5.50 8.73
N SER A 60 -14.69 6.48 8.15
CA SER A 60 -15.05 7.10 6.88
C SER A 60 -13.86 7.75 6.18
N VAL A 61 -13.88 7.78 4.85
CA VAL A 61 -12.90 8.52 4.04
C VAL A 61 -13.42 9.93 3.80
N SER A 62 -12.67 10.96 4.20
CA SER A 62 -12.95 12.35 3.89
C SER A 62 -12.79 12.65 2.39
N HIS A 63 -13.38 13.75 1.93
CA HIS A 63 -13.25 14.14 0.53
C HIS A 63 -11.78 14.41 0.13
N TYR A 64 -10.96 14.93 1.06
CA TYR A 64 -9.55 15.16 0.82
C TYR A 64 -8.79 13.85 0.64
N GLU A 65 -9.00 12.88 1.52
CA GLU A 65 -8.39 11.55 1.41
C GLU A 65 -8.82 10.85 0.12
N GLU A 66 -10.09 10.98 -0.29
CA GLU A 66 -10.56 10.44 -1.56
C GLU A 66 -9.80 11.02 -2.77
N ILE A 67 -9.54 12.33 -2.76
CA ILE A 67 -8.73 13.01 -3.79
C ILE A 67 -7.28 12.49 -3.75
N THR A 68 -6.68 12.37 -2.56
CA THR A 68 -5.31 11.89 -2.38
C THR A 68 -5.14 10.44 -2.85
N LEU A 69 -6.08 9.56 -2.50
CA LEU A 69 -6.11 8.16 -2.93
C LEU A 69 -6.25 8.03 -4.45
N ARG A 70 -7.16 8.80 -5.06
CA ARG A 70 -7.31 8.84 -6.52
C ARG A 70 -6.05 9.34 -7.21
N ARG A 71 -5.43 10.40 -6.69
CA ARG A 71 -4.15 10.93 -7.19
C ARG A 71 -3.06 9.88 -7.12
N LYS A 72 -2.95 9.16 -6.00
CA LYS A 72 -1.97 8.09 -5.79
C LYS A 72 -2.18 6.91 -6.74
N ALA A 73 -3.42 6.45 -6.91
CA ALA A 73 -3.75 5.38 -7.87
C ALA A 73 -3.48 5.81 -9.32
N ARG A 74 -3.80 7.06 -9.68
CA ARG A 74 -3.55 7.59 -11.03
C ARG A 74 -2.07 7.73 -11.38
N LYS A 75 -1.18 7.95 -10.41
CA LYS A 75 0.28 7.95 -10.65
C LYS A 75 0.82 6.57 -11.08
N LEU A 76 0.09 5.49 -10.77
CA LEU A 76 0.47 4.11 -11.09
C LEU A 76 -0.18 3.64 -12.40
N SER A 77 -1.40 4.09 -12.65
CA SER A 77 -2.10 3.79 -13.90
C SER A 77 -1.51 4.59 -15.06
N ARG A 78 -1.16 3.90 -16.15
CA ARG A 78 -0.53 4.51 -17.33
C ARG A 78 -1.52 5.14 -18.30
N ARG A 79 -2.83 5.03 -18.07
CA ARG A 79 -3.84 5.66 -18.94
C ARG A 79 -3.89 7.16 -18.69
N SER A 80 -3.85 7.92 -19.78
CA SER A 80 -4.00 9.37 -19.83
C SER A 80 -5.28 9.83 -19.13
N PHE A 81 -5.18 10.91 -18.34
CA PHE A 81 -6.25 11.60 -17.58
C PHE A 81 -7.48 12.02 -18.41
N PHE A 82 -7.48 11.82 -19.72
CA PHE A 82 -8.44 12.42 -20.66
C PHE A 82 -9.48 11.47 -21.26
N GLN A 83 -9.68 10.27 -20.70
CA GLN A 83 -10.87 9.48 -21.07
C GLN A 83 -12.12 10.13 -20.46
N LYS A 84 -13.16 10.36 -21.28
CA LYS A 84 -14.43 10.98 -20.84
C LYS A 84 -15.09 10.25 -19.67
N ASN A 85 -14.81 8.96 -19.50
CA ASN A 85 -15.25 8.13 -18.39
C ASN A 85 -14.03 7.45 -17.77
N ASP A 86 -13.58 7.95 -16.63
CA ASP A 86 -12.51 7.34 -15.82
C ASP A 86 -13.09 6.10 -15.11
N PRO A 87 -12.66 4.86 -15.43
CA PRO A 87 -13.18 3.65 -14.77
C PRO A 87 -12.56 3.38 -13.38
N LEU A 88 -11.47 4.07 -13.03
CA LEU A 88 -10.77 3.93 -11.75
C LEU A 88 -11.54 4.63 -10.64
N ALA A 89 -12.09 5.81 -10.89
CA ALA A 89 -12.89 6.55 -9.92
C ALA A 89 -14.08 5.76 -9.35
N PRO A 90 -14.98 5.17 -10.19
CA PRO A 90 -16.08 4.35 -9.67
C PRO A 90 -15.58 3.07 -8.99
N ALA A 91 -14.49 2.46 -9.48
CA ALA A 91 -13.90 1.27 -8.87
C ALA A 91 -13.34 1.54 -7.46
N LEU A 92 -12.63 2.66 -7.26
CA LEU A 92 -12.11 3.07 -5.96
C LEU A 92 -13.21 3.43 -4.98
N LYS A 93 -14.27 4.10 -5.48
CA LYS A 93 -15.46 4.40 -4.69
C LYS A 93 -16.12 3.10 -4.22
N TYR A 94 -16.35 2.14 -5.12
CA TYR A 94 -16.90 0.83 -4.77
C TYR A 94 -16.05 0.10 -3.74
N LEU A 95 -14.72 0.05 -3.96
CA LEU A 95 -13.79 -0.61 -3.05
C LEU A 95 -13.85 0.00 -1.65
N SER A 96 -13.97 1.33 -1.53
CA SER A 96 -14.05 1.99 -0.23
C SER A 96 -15.31 1.59 0.55
N TYR A 97 -16.45 1.38 -0.14
CA TYR A 97 -17.69 0.93 0.50
C TYR A 97 -17.72 -0.57 0.82
N ASN A 98 -17.00 -1.39 0.03
CA ASN A 98 -17.01 -2.85 0.14
C ASN A 98 -15.64 -3.38 0.59
N PHE A 99 -14.89 -2.58 1.35
CA PHE A 99 -13.48 -2.81 1.60
C PHE A 99 -13.18 -4.17 2.24
N SER A 100 -13.97 -4.57 3.24
CA SER A 100 -13.81 -5.85 3.95
C SER A 100 -13.94 -7.08 3.06
N GLU A 101 -14.67 -6.99 1.94
CA GLU A 101 -14.80 -8.09 0.97
C GLU A 101 -13.48 -8.32 0.19
N TRP A 102 -12.71 -7.25 -0.01
CA TRP A 102 -11.57 -7.23 -0.93
C TRP A 102 -10.21 -7.13 -0.24
N GLU A 103 -10.14 -6.55 0.97
CA GLU A 103 -8.88 -6.19 1.63
C GLU A 103 -7.90 -7.37 1.69
N ASN A 104 -8.35 -8.53 2.18
CA ASN A 104 -7.48 -9.69 2.36
C ASN A 104 -7.04 -10.30 1.02
N ARG A 105 -7.90 -10.22 0.00
CA ARG A 105 -7.59 -10.72 -1.35
C ARG A 105 -6.51 -9.85 -2.00
N PHE A 106 -6.57 -8.53 -1.79
CA PHE A 106 -5.56 -7.59 -2.26
C PHE A 106 -4.27 -7.66 -1.45
N TYR A 107 -4.33 -7.79 -0.12
CA TYR A 107 -3.13 -7.98 0.71
C TYR A 107 -2.37 -9.26 0.34
N LYS A 108 -3.07 -10.35 0.00
CA LYS A 108 -2.42 -11.57 -0.52
C LYS A 108 -1.57 -11.30 -1.77
N LEU A 109 -2.08 -10.50 -2.71
CA LEU A 109 -1.33 -10.13 -3.92
C LEU A 109 -0.16 -9.18 -3.62
N ILE A 110 -0.36 -8.18 -2.77
CA ILE A 110 0.72 -7.26 -2.35
C ILE A 110 1.84 -8.06 -1.67
N LYS A 111 1.48 -8.97 -0.77
CA LYS A 111 2.41 -9.87 -0.10
C LYS A 111 3.20 -10.69 -1.12
N LEU A 112 2.52 -11.29 -2.10
CA LEU A 112 3.18 -12.08 -3.14
C LEU A 112 4.24 -11.26 -3.88
N THR A 113 3.89 -10.06 -4.35
CA THR A 113 4.81 -9.14 -5.03
C THR A 113 5.99 -8.71 -4.16
N MET A 114 5.72 -8.37 -2.91
CA MET A 114 6.76 -7.91 -1.99
C MET A 114 7.73 -9.05 -1.69
N HIS A 115 7.23 -10.23 -1.34
CA HIS A 115 8.06 -11.39 -1.03
C HIS A 115 8.83 -11.88 -2.26
N SER A 116 8.24 -11.91 -3.46
CA SER A 116 8.98 -12.28 -4.67
C SER A 116 10.13 -11.31 -4.95
N SER A 117 9.90 -10.00 -4.78
CA SER A 117 10.93 -8.98 -4.98
C SER A 117 12.06 -9.01 -3.95
N LEU A 118 11.81 -9.54 -2.74
CA LEU A 118 12.81 -9.69 -1.68
C LEU A 118 13.52 -11.06 -1.73
N LYS A 119 12.87 -12.10 -2.27
CA LYS A 119 13.35 -13.49 -2.29
C LYS A 119 14.48 -13.75 -3.28
N GLU A 120 14.75 -12.86 -4.24
CA GLU A 120 15.92 -13.02 -5.11
C GLU A 120 17.24 -13.04 -4.31
N ASN A 121 17.24 -12.57 -3.05
CA ASN A 121 18.40 -12.62 -2.17
C ASN A 121 18.03 -12.96 -0.70
N ASN A 122 18.27 -14.21 -0.28
CA ASN A 122 18.02 -14.64 1.11
C ASN A 122 18.78 -13.83 2.17
N VAL A 123 19.98 -13.34 1.85
CA VAL A 123 20.78 -12.50 2.77
C VAL A 123 20.05 -11.19 3.07
N VAL A 124 19.39 -10.60 2.07
CA VAL A 124 18.62 -9.37 2.22
C VAL A 124 17.45 -9.59 3.18
N LEU A 125 16.74 -10.71 3.02
CA LEU A 125 15.60 -11.09 3.85
C LEU A 125 15.99 -11.41 5.30
N GLU A 126 17.12 -12.10 5.50
CA GLU A 126 17.68 -12.38 6.82
C GLU A 126 18.17 -11.10 7.51
N THR A 127 18.83 -10.21 6.77
CA THR A 127 19.31 -8.92 7.30
C THR A 127 18.13 -8.06 7.75
N LEU A 128 17.06 -8.01 6.95
CA LEU A 128 15.82 -7.31 7.31
C LEU A 128 15.17 -7.85 8.59
N LYS A 129 15.41 -9.11 8.96
CA LYS A 129 14.82 -9.72 10.15
C LYS A 129 15.75 -9.71 11.37
N ASN A 130 17.00 -9.28 11.21
CA ASN A 130 17.96 -9.23 12.30
C ASN A 130 17.77 -7.95 13.14
N PRO A 131 17.40 -8.03 14.42
CA PRO A 131 17.26 -6.85 15.29
C PRO A 131 18.57 -6.07 15.46
N GLU A 132 19.73 -6.74 15.39
CA GLU A 132 21.05 -6.11 15.49
C GLU A 132 21.41 -5.27 14.26
N SER A 133 20.59 -5.29 13.20
CA SER A 133 20.77 -4.43 12.03
C SER A 133 20.38 -2.97 12.28
N LEU A 134 19.62 -2.69 13.35
CA LEU A 134 19.21 -1.33 13.70
C LEU A 134 20.33 -0.57 14.39
N THR A 135 20.50 0.69 14.00
CA THR A 135 21.44 1.63 14.63
C THR A 135 20.80 2.42 15.77
N GLY A 136 19.47 2.36 15.92
CA GLY A 136 18.70 3.16 16.87
C GLY A 136 18.34 4.56 16.35
N ASP A 137 18.80 4.90 15.15
CA ASP A 137 18.38 6.09 14.40
C ASP A 137 17.60 5.64 13.17
N LEU A 138 16.26 5.78 13.22
CA LEU A 138 15.37 5.36 12.14
C LEU A 138 15.76 5.96 10.79
N LYS A 139 16.23 7.21 10.74
CA LYS A 139 16.60 7.85 9.46
C LYS A 139 17.79 7.13 8.84
N ARG A 140 18.78 6.78 9.66
CA ARG A 140 19.94 6.00 9.23
C ARG A 140 19.56 4.56 8.85
N ASP A 141 18.65 3.95 9.61
CA ASP A 141 18.19 2.58 9.38
C ASP A 141 17.42 2.48 8.05
N ILE A 142 16.57 3.47 7.73
CA ILE A 142 15.88 3.58 6.43
C ILE A 142 16.87 3.72 5.28
N LEU A 143 17.92 4.52 5.44
CA LEU A 143 18.92 4.72 4.39
C LEU A 143 19.80 3.48 4.14
N ASN A 144 19.98 2.62 5.15
CA ASN A 144 20.73 1.37 5.03
C ASN A 144 19.86 0.17 4.62
N ALA A 145 18.54 0.30 4.68
CA ALA A 145 17.64 -0.77 4.33
C ALA A 145 17.62 -1.02 2.82
N PRO A 146 17.25 -2.24 2.39
CA PRO A 146 17.08 -2.57 0.99
C PRO A 146 16.11 -1.59 0.31
N PHE A 147 16.57 -0.98 -0.77
CA PHE A 147 15.83 0.10 -1.45
C PHE A 147 14.38 -0.29 -1.80
N ILE A 148 14.15 -1.52 -2.25
CA ILE A 148 12.81 -1.99 -2.59
C ILE A 148 11.89 -2.09 -1.38
N PHE A 149 12.42 -2.48 -0.21
CA PHE A 149 11.67 -2.53 1.03
C PHE A 149 11.25 -1.12 1.47
N VAL A 150 12.18 -0.17 1.43
CA VAL A 150 11.90 1.25 1.72
C VAL A 150 10.81 1.81 0.79
N LYS A 151 10.84 1.43 -0.50
CA LYS A 151 9.79 1.79 -1.46
C LYS A 151 8.43 1.23 -1.07
N PHE A 152 8.34 -0.01 -0.61
CA PHE A 152 7.08 -0.57 -0.13
C PHE A 152 6.57 0.16 1.11
N ILE A 153 7.43 0.40 2.11
CA ILE A 153 7.01 1.13 3.32
C ILE A 153 6.47 2.52 2.97
N SER A 154 7.25 3.29 2.20
CA SER A 154 6.82 4.62 1.76
C SER A 154 5.50 4.55 0.98
N PHE A 155 5.44 3.67 -0.02
CA PHE A 155 4.30 3.65 -0.91
C PHE A 155 3.02 3.09 -0.26
N LEU A 156 3.09 2.09 0.61
CA LEU A 156 1.89 1.48 1.19
C LEU A 156 1.33 2.30 2.35
N PHE A 157 2.22 2.87 3.18
CA PHE A 157 1.84 3.50 4.45
C PHE A 157 1.94 5.03 4.46
N MET A 158 2.58 5.65 3.47
CA MET A 158 2.70 7.11 3.40
C MET A 158 1.90 7.76 2.27
N GLU A 159 1.47 9.00 2.49
CA GLU A 159 0.87 9.83 1.45
C GLU A 159 1.95 10.35 0.49
N GLU A 160 3.05 10.88 1.04
CA GLU A 160 4.19 11.41 0.29
C GLU A 160 5.51 10.79 0.76
N ASP A 161 6.53 10.74 -0.11
CA ASP A 161 7.79 10.04 0.20
C ASP A 161 8.63 10.77 1.23
N ASP A 162 8.60 12.09 1.20
CA ASP A 162 9.39 12.94 2.08
C ASP A 162 8.94 12.78 3.54
N ASP A 163 7.71 12.31 3.77
CA ASP A 163 7.17 12.03 5.09
C ASP A 163 7.92 10.88 5.78
N LEU A 164 8.57 9.97 5.04
CA LEU A 164 9.19 8.78 5.60
C LEU A 164 10.23 9.10 6.70
N LEU A 165 10.96 10.21 6.55
CA LEU A 165 12.04 10.65 7.44
C LEU A 165 11.63 11.78 8.40
N ASN A 166 10.37 12.20 8.35
CA ASN A 166 9.85 13.31 9.14
C ASN A 166 9.04 12.81 10.34
N GLU A 167 8.98 13.63 11.38
CA GLU A 167 8.06 13.40 12.49
C GLU A 167 6.63 13.55 11.98
N ARG A 168 5.81 12.56 12.28
CA ARG A 168 4.45 12.46 11.77
C ARG A 168 3.51 12.19 12.90
N ALA A 169 2.35 12.78 12.80
CA ALA A 169 1.30 12.52 13.74
C ALA A 169 0.24 11.62 13.10
N ILE A 170 -0.30 10.72 13.91
CA ILE A 170 -1.28 9.71 13.48
C ILE A 170 -2.30 9.51 14.60
N THR A 171 -3.49 9.05 14.26
CA THR A 171 -4.44 8.56 15.27
C THR A 171 -4.06 7.14 15.72
N GLU A 172 -4.53 6.74 16.90
CA GLU A 172 -4.29 5.38 17.41
C GLU A 172 -4.90 4.31 16.48
N VAL A 173 -6.11 4.54 15.97
CA VAL A 173 -6.81 3.59 15.09
C VAL A 173 -6.13 3.41 13.74
N GLU A 174 -5.58 4.48 13.16
CA GLU A 174 -4.77 4.40 11.93
C GLU A 174 -3.46 3.64 12.18
N LEU A 175 -2.80 3.89 13.31
CA LEU A 175 -1.56 3.20 13.66
C LEU A 175 -1.80 1.69 13.86
N GLU A 176 -2.88 1.32 14.54
CA GLU A 176 -3.27 -0.09 14.67
C GLU A 176 -3.59 -0.71 13.30
N LYS A 177 -4.27 0.03 12.40
CA LYS A 177 -4.51 -0.47 11.04
C LYS A 177 -3.20 -0.66 10.25
N ILE A 178 -2.20 0.21 10.41
CA ILE A 178 -0.87 0.03 9.81
C ILE A 178 -0.24 -1.29 10.29
N LYS A 179 -0.29 -1.56 11.61
CA LYS A 179 0.25 -2.81 12.18
C LYS A 179 -0.50 -4.04 11.69
N GLU A 180 -1.84 -3.99 11.61
CA GLU A 180 -2.67 -5.05 11.04
C GLU A 180 -2.28 -5.37 9.59
N ILE A 181 -2.11 -4.33 8.77
CA ILE A 181 -1.65 -4.49 7.39
C ILE A 181 -0.24 -5.09 7.38
N GLY A 182 0.66 -4.62 8.24
CA GLY A 182 2.00 -5.17 8.40
C GLY A 182 1.99 -6.68 8.69
N ALA A 183 1.11 -7.13 9.58
CA ALA A 183 0.93 -8.55 9.88
C ALA A 183 0.35 -9.32 8.68
N ALA A 184 -0.65 -8.78 7.98
CA ALA A 184 -1.22 -9.40 6.78
C ALA A 184 -0.19 -9.57 5.65
N LEU A 185 0.78 -8.65 5.57
CA LEU A 185 1.88 -8.68 4.61
C LEU A 185 3.12 -9.47 5.10
N GLU A 186 3.12 -9.95 6.34
CA GLU A 186 4.23 -10.63 7.03
C GLU A 186 5.51 -9.79 7.12
N ILE A 187 5.38 -8.50 7.49
CA ILE A 187 6.50 -7.58 7.77
C ILE A 187 6.50 -7.07 9.21
N ASP A 188 5.56 -7.51 10.03
CA ASP A 188 5.49 -7.25 11.48
C ASP A 188 6.71 -7.79 12.25
N ASN A 189 7.42 -8.77 11.69
CA ASN A 189 8.67 -9.30 12.23
C ASN A 189 9.93 -8.56 11.74
N VAL A 190 9.80 -7.52 10.91
CA VAL A 190 10.92 -6.74 10.39
C VAL A 190 11.20 -5.58 11.36
N PRO A 191 12.38 -5.53 12.03
CA PRO A 191 12.65 -4.52 13.05
C PRO A 191 12.53 -3.08 12.56
N ILE A 192 12.93 -2.80 11.32
CA ILE A 192 12.77 -1.46 10.74
C ILE A 192 11.30 -1.07 10.52
N PHE A 193 10.40 -2.02 10.26
CA PHE A 193 8.97 -1.74 10.17
C PHE A 193 8.39 -1.39 11.55
N ASN A 194 8.84 -2.08 12.59
CA ASN A 194 8.44 -1.76 13.97
C ASN A 194 8.97 -0.39 14.40
N ALA A 195 10.24 -0.08 14.12
CA ALA A 195 10.81 1.24 14.36
C ALA A 195 10.08 2.35 13.58
N PHE A 196 9.64 2.06 12.35
CA PHE A 196 8.78 2.96 11.57
C PHE A 196 7.43 3.20 12.28
N CYS A 197 6.75 2.15 12.75
CA CYS A 197 5.50 2.29 13.49
C CYS A 197 5.68 3.06 14.81
N GLU A 198 6.79 2.85 15.51
CA GLU A 198 7.12 3.54 16.76
C GLU A 198 7.50 5.02 16.56
N SER A 199 7.85 5.43 15.33
CA SER A 199 8.23 6.80 15.03
C SER A 199 7.06 7.78 14.95
N PHE A 200 5.83 7.28 14.91
CA PHE A 200 4.65 8.13 14.85
C PHE A 200 4.33 8.75 16.22
N VAL A 201 3.96 10.02 16.20
CA VAL A 201 3.44 10.74 17.35
C VAL A 201 1.92 10.55 17.40
N VAL A 202 1.46 9.68 18.29
CA VAL A 202 0.03 9.39 18.44
C VAL A 202 -0.69 10.63 19.00
N ARG A 203 -1.65 11.16 18.24
CA ARG A 203 -2.56 12.21 18.72
C ARG A 203 -3.67 11.54 19.51
N SER A 204 -3.76 11.85 20.81
CA SER A 204 -4.92 11.51 21.61
C SER A 204 -6.14 12.16 20.97
N GLY A 205 -7.11 11.37 20.52
CA GLY A 205 -8.36 11.89 19.99
C GLY A 205 -9.15 12.57 21.09
N SER A 206 -8.90 13.85 21.37
CA SER A 206 -9.93 14.68 21.99
C SER A 206 -10.95 14.96 20.90
N LEU A 207 -12.06 14.21 20.94
CA LEU A 207 -13.33 14.69 20.42
C LEU A 207 -13.49 16.12 20.95
N ILE A 208 -13.37 17.11 20.07
CA ILE A 208 -13.64 18.50 20.39
C ILE A 208 -15.17 18.60 20.51
N ASP A 209 -15.61 19.03 21.69
CA ASP A 209 -16.97 19.42 22.05
C ASP A 209 -17.61 20.41 21.05
#